data_AF-A0A3B5QVP4-F1
#
_entry.id   AF-A0A3B5QVP4-F1
#
_cell.length_a   1.000
_cell.length_b   1.000
_cell.length_c   1.000
_cell.angle_alpha   90.00
_cell.angle_beta   90.00
_cell.angle_gamma   90.00
#
_symmetry.space_group_name_H-M   'P 1'
#
loop_
_entity.id
_entity.type
_entity.pdbx_description
1 polymer ?
#
loop_
_entity_poly.entity_id
_entity_poly.type
_entity_poly.pdbx_seq_one_letter_code
_entity_poly.pdbx_strand_id
1 'polypeptide(L)' 'MEWLLNTTKQMKHKWEEVGVNVCDRTVRNRLKEMGFQYRKAKRKPALTPKHKRTRLQWAKERLMKTSNYIHNKIKPIANV' A
#
# COMPACT_ATOMS: atom_id res chain seq x y z
N MET A 1 -16.84 9.56 0.20
CA MET A 1 -15.73 10.40 0.71
C MET A 1 -15.45 10.08 2.19
N GLU A 2 -15.41 8.80 2.58
CA GLU A 2 -15.70 8.43 3.98
C GLU A 2 -14.50 7.87 4.76
N TRP A 3 -13.41 7.51 4.07
CA TRP A 3 -12.33 6.74 4.68
C TRP A 3 -11.27 7.56 5.43
N LEU A 4 -11.29 8.89 5.30
CA LEU A 4 -10.43 9.80 6.06
C LEU A 4 -11.02 10.20 7.42
N LEU A 5 -12.33 10.05 7.58
CA LEU A 5 -13.07 10.57 8.72
C LEU A 5 -12.90 9.70 9.97
N ASN A 6 -12.29 8.52 9.87
CA ASN A 6 -12.22 7.62 11.00
C ASN A 6 -11.20 8.10 12.04
N THR A 7 -9.95 8.37 11.64
CA THR A 7 -8.90 8.78 12.60
C THR A 7 -9.17 10.15 13.22
N THR A 8 -9.64 11.14 12.44
CA THR A 8 -9.90 12.48 13.00
C THR A 8 -11.08 12.49 13.96
N LYS A 9 -12.17 11.75 13.65
CA LYS A 9 -13.32 11.63 14.57
C LYS A 9 -12.97 10.82 15.81
N GLN A 10 -12.25 9.71 15.66
CA GLN A 10 -11.77 8.90 16.79
C GLN A 10 -10.87 9.71 17.71
N MET A 11 -9.94 10.49 17.14
CA MET A 11 -9.09 11.35 17.95
C MET A 11 -9.92 12.42 18.65
N LYS A 12 -10.81 13.11 17.95
CA LYS A 12 -11.68 14.13 18.56
C LYS A 12 -12.46 13.57 19.76
N HIS A 13 -13.10 12.40 19.61
CA HIS A 13 -13.80 11.73 20.70
C HIS A 13 -12.88 11.45 21.89
N LYS A 14 -11.66 10.97 21.64
CA LYS A 14 -10.69 10.67 22.69
C LYS A 14 -10.18 11.93 23.42
N TRP A 15 -10.14 13.08 22.75
CA TRP A 15 -9.82 14.37 23.39
C TRP A 15 -11.01 14.91 24.18
N GLU A 16 -12.25 14.70 23.69
CA GLU A 16 -13.48 15.03 24.43
C GLU A 16 -13.60 14.21 25.73
N GLU A 17 -13.21 12.93 25.73
CA GLU A 17 -13.12 12.10 26.95
C GLU A 17 -12.18 12.68 28.01
N VAL A 18 -11.14 13.41 27.58
CA VAL A 18 -10.17 14.09 28.46
C VAL A 18 -10.65 15.52 28.80
N GLY A 19 -11.86 15.91 28.38
CA GLY A 19 -12.44 17.23 28.63
C GLY A 19 -11.91 18.34 27.72
N VAL A 20 -11.17 18.00 26.66
CA VAL A 20 -10.57 18.97 25.75
C VAL A 20 -11.36 19.00 24.44
N ASN A 21 -12.08 20.10 24.20
CA ASN A 21 -12.76 20.31 22.93
C ASN A 21 -11.75 20.74 21.85
N VAL A 22 -11.66 19.95 20.78
CA VAL A 22 -10.79 20.24 19.63
C VAL A 22 -11.59 20.23 18.33
N CYS A 23 -11.30 21.19 17.45
CA CYS A 23 -11.87 21.19 16.12
C CYS A 23 -11.12 20.21 15.19
N ASP A 24 -11.81 19.69 14.17
CA ASP A 24 -11.22 18.76 13.19
C ASP A 24 -9.98 19.33 12.48
N ARG A 25 -9.86 20.65 12.39
CA ARG A 25 -8.69 21.30 11.79
C ARG A 25 -7.46 21.19 12.69
N THR A 26 -7.62 21.36 14.00
CA THR A 26 -6.54 21.21 14.98
C THR A 26 -5.97 19.80 14.95
N VAL A 27 -6.84 18.79 14.94
CA VAL A 27 -6.42 17.38 14.85
C VAL A 27 -5.60 17.13 13.58
N ARG A 28 -6.07 17.62 12.42
CA ARG A 28 -5.34 17.48 11.15
C ARG A 28 -4.00 18.21 11.13
N ASN A 29 -3.93 19.41 11.72
CA ASN A 29 -2.68 20.16 11.80
C ASN A 29 -1.63 19.41 12.63
N ARG A 30 -2.01 18.88 13.82
CA ARG A 30 -1.09 18.09 14.66
C ARG A 30 -0.65 16.79 14.00
N LEU A 31 -1.57 16.08 13.35
CA LEU A 31 -1.21 14.89 12.56
C LEU A 31 -0.18 15.23 11.47
N LYS A 32 -0.33 16.37 10.79
CA LYS A 32 0.62 16.81 9.77
C LYS A 32 1.98 17.18 10.35
N GLU A 33 2.02 17.88 11.49
CA GLU A 33 3.25 18.22 12.20
C GLU A 33 4.02 16.98 12.66
N MET A 34 3.31 15.93 13.11
CA MET A 34 3.90 14.63 13.45
C MET A 34 4.36 13.81 12.22
N GLY A 35 4.20 14.35 11.00
CA GLY A 35 4.62 13.68 9.77
C GLY A 35 3.62 12.67 9.22
N PHE A 36 2.42 12.54 9.79
CA PHE A 36 1.40 11.65 9.23
C PHE A 36 0.86 12.21 7.92
N GLN A 37 0.73 11.31 6.93
CA GLN A 37 0.20 11.63 5.63
C GLN A 37 -1.08 10.85 5.35
N TYR A 38 -2.01 11.51 4.67
CA TYR A 38 -3.16 10.82 4.14
C TYR A 38 -2.76 9.90 2.98
N ARG A 39 -3.21 8.64 3.04
CA ARG A 39 -3.17 7.70 1.92
C ARG A 39 -4.54 7.06 1.74
N LYS A 40 -5.12 7.20 0.56
CA LYS A 40 -6.28 6.40 0.15
C LYS A 40 -5.80 5.04 -0.33
N ALA A 41 -6.21 3.96 0.32
CA ALA A 41 -5.95 2.62 -0.18
C ALA A 41 -6.60 2.45 -1.57
N LYS A 42 -5.84 1.96 -2.56
CA LYS A 42 -6.41 1.61 -3.86
C LYS A 42 -7.38 0.45 -3.66
N ARG A 43 -8.65 0.63 -4.02
CA ARG A 43 -9.63 -0.46 -4.02
C ARG A 43 -9.26 -1.45 -5.12
N LYS A 44 -8.89 -2.66 -4.73
CA LYS A 44 -8.69 -3.79 -5.64
C LYS A 44 -9.85 -4.76 -5.45
N PRO A 45 -10.40 -5.36 -6.52
CA PRO A 45 -11.38 -6.42 -6.38
C PRO A 45 -10.78 -7.59 -5.58
N ALA A 46 -11.59 -8.21 -4.74
CA ALA A 46 -11.15 -9.36 -3.97
C ALA A 46 -10.84 -10.52 -4.94
N LEU A 47 -9.60 -10.99 -4.91
CA LEU A 47 -9.19 -12.14 -5.70
C LEU A 47 -9.57 -13.42 -4.95
N THR A 48 -10.32 -14.29 -5.62
CA THR A 48 -10.58 -15.65 -5.13
C THR A 48 -9.27 -16.43 -4.99
N PRO A 49 -9.22 -17.49 -4.15
CA PRO A 49 -8.03 -18.34 -4.05
C PRO A 49 -7.56 -18.90 -5.40
N LYS A 50 -8.50 -19.26 -6.28
CA LYS A 50 -8.23 -19.71 -7.66
C LYS A 50 -7.48 -18.65 -8.46
N HIS A 51 -7.97 -17.40 -8.47
CA HIS A 51 -7.31 -16.30 -9.18
C HIS A 51 -5.90 -16.01 -8.66
N LYS A 52 -5.68 -16.12 -7.34
CA LYS A 52 -4.34 -15.94 -6.75
C LYS A 52 -3.36 -16.99 -7.26
N ARG A 53 -3.76 -18.27 -7.29
CA ARG A 53 -2.94 -19.38 -7.79
C ARG A 53 -2.59 -19.20 -9.27
N THR A 54 -3.59 -18.94 -10.12
CA THR A 54 -3.37 -18.75 -11.56
C THR A 54 -2.46 -17.55 -11.85
N ARG A 55 -2.67 -16.41 -11.19
CA ARG A 55 -1.82 -15.22 -11.36
C ARG A 55 -0.39 -15.46 -10.89
N LEU A 56 -0.19 -16.20 -9.80
CA LEU A 56 1.13 -16.56 -9.30
C LEU A 56 1.87 -17.47 -10.30
N GLN A 57 1.20 -18.49 -10.82
CA GLN A 57 1.78 -19.40 -11.82
C GLN A 57 2.19 -18.64 -13.09
N TRP A 58 1.30 -17.81 -13.61
CA TRP A 58 1.57 -16.94 -14.77
C TRP A 58 2.78 -16.00 -14.54
N ALA A 59 2.92 -15.43 -13.34
CA ALA A 59 4.04 -14.56 -13.00
C ALA A 59 5.36 -15.33 -12.93
N LYS A 60 5.36 -16.54 -12.35
CA LYS A 60 6.55 -17.42 -12.31
C LYS A 60 7.02 -17.78 -13.71
N GLU A 61 6.11 -18.20 -14.59
CA GLU A 61 6.44 -18.56 -15.97
C GLU A 61 7.07 -17.40 -16.74
N ARG A 62 6.60 -16.17 -16.53
CA ARG A 62 7.16 -14.98 -17.19
C ARG A 62 8.47 -14.51 -16.56
N LEU A 63 8.60 -14.50 -15.24
CA LEU A 63 9.86 -14.16 -14.57
C LEU A 63 10.97 -15.16 -14.91
N MET A 64 10.65 -16.45 -15.00
CA MET A 64 11.59 -17.49 -15.46
C MET A 64 12.03 -17.26 -16.91
N LYS A 65 11.12 -16.84 -17.80
CA LYS A 65 11.46 -16.47 -19.18
C LYS A 65 12.41 -15.27 -19.23
N THR A 66 12.18 -14.24 -18.41
CA THR A 66 13.06 -13.07 -18.33
C THR A 66 14.43 -13.43 -17.72
N SER A 67 14.48 -14.28 -16.69
CA SER A 67 15.72 -14.75 -16.06
C SER A 67 16.56 -15.62 -17.00
N ASN A 68 15.93 -16.54 -17.73
CA ASN A 68 16.60 -17.34 -18.77
C ASN A 68 17.08 -16.48 -19.93
N TYR A 69 16.33 -15.45 -20.33
CA TYR A 69 16.77 -14.49 -21.34
C TYR A 69 18.05 -13.76 -20.89
N ILE A 70 18.08 -13.23 -19.66
CA ILE A 70 19.26 -12.54 -19.11
C ILE A 70 20.46 -13.50 -18.99
N HIS A 71 20.24 -14.73 -18.50
CA HIS A 71 21.28 -15.74 -18.35
C HIS A 71 21.89 -16.21 -19.68
N ASN A 72 21.05 -16.39 -20.71
CA ASN A 72 21.48 -16.89 -22.02
C ASN A 72 22.02 -15.79 -22.95
N LYS A 73 21.70 -14.51 -22.72
CA LYS A 73 22.24 -13.40 -23.53
C LYS A 73 23.62 -12.90 -23.05
N ILE A 74 23.97 -13.12 -21.78
CA ILE A 74 25.25 -12.64 -21.20
C ILE A 74 26.37 -13.69 -21.32
N LYS A 75 26.04 -14.98 -21.50
CA LYS A 75 27.03 -16.07 -21.54
C LYS A 75 27.89 -16.22 -22.82
N PRO A 76 27.56 -15.70 -24.02
CA PRO A 76 28.43 -15.94 -25.18
C PRO A 76 29.60 -14.95 -25.31
N ILE A 77 29.76 -13.96 -24.42
CA ILE A 77 30.84 -12.95 -24.54
C ILE A 77 32.09 -13.33 -23.70
N ALA A 78 32.01 -14.35 -22.84
CA ALA A 78 33.10 -14.71 -21.93
C ALA A 78 33.96 -15.93 -22.37
N ASN A 79 33.84 -16.37 -23.63
CA ASN A 79 34.69 -17.44 -24.19
C ASN A 79 35.23 -17.04 -25.57
N VAL A 80 36.08 -16.02 -25.62
CA VAL A 80 37.14 -15.83 -26.64
C VAL A 80 38.35 -15.26 -25.93
#